data_AF-A0A199VV37-F1
#
_entry.id   AF-A0A199VV37-F1
#
_cell.length_a   1.000
_cell.length_b   1.000
_cell.length_c   1.000
_cell.angle_alpha   90.00
_cell.angle_beta   90.00
_cell.angle_gamma   90.00
#
_symmetry.space_group_name_H-M   'P 1'
#
loop_
_entity.id
_entity.type
_entity.pdbx_description
1 polymer ?
#
loop_
_entity_poly.entity_id
_entity_poly.type
_entity_poly.pdbx_seq_one_letter_code
_entity_poly.pdbx_strand_id
1 'polypeptide(L)'
;MAAAAAIAAPPRRRSLAGALLPFLLRSGLRSLWSFSSSSSSSCFDADPDSSAASSAASSRQSHPKKLSHRLSAVIDAVNDRKLPPELRGRSNAIRSETDIVNVVEQRIWHAMEEGHFEKLPGKGKPLDLSTNPHADPAEDTLYRILSRNGCAPEWVELNKEIRGKIAEWRSALKGAWARRSYNEGSKWREDSEALKAQMREINDKVLRYNLIVPFGRQMFGLKWEKEIDKLE
;
A
#
# COMPACT_ATOMS: atom_id res chain seq x y z
N MET A 1 -26.57 -67.98 -10.79
CA MET A 1 -26.92 -66.59 -11.16
C MET A 1 -26.13 -65.66 -10.26
N ALA A 2 -25.04 -65.10 -10.79
CA ALA A 2 -24.05 -64.33 -10.04
C ALA A 2 -24.48 -62.86 -9.92
N ALA A 3 -24.55 -62.33 -8.71
CA ALA A 3 -24.75 -60.91 -8.44
C ALA A 3 -23.39 -60.24 -8.28
N ALA A 4 -23.03 -59.39 -9.25
CA ALA A 4 -21.76 -58.68 -9.33
C ALA A 4 -21.72 -57.48 -8.36
N ALA A 5 -20.64 -57.39 -7.60
CA ALA A 5 -20.31 -56.27 -6.73
C ALA A 5 -19.92 -55.02 -7.53
N ALA A 6 -20.60 -53.90 -7.28
CA ALA A 6 -20.27 -52.60 -7.85
C ALA A 6 -19.40 -51.79 -6.87
N ILE A 7 -18.09 -51.72 -7.15
CA ILE A 7 -17.11 -50.89 -6.45
C ILE A 7 -17.18 -49.48 -7.05
N ALA A 8 -17.64 -48.51 -6.26
CA ALA A 8 -17.71 -47.10 -6.66
C ALA A 8 -16.34 -46.42 -6.50
N ALA A 9 -15.70 -46.08 -7.62
CA ALA A 9 -14.47 -45.28 -7.68
C ALA A 9 -14.78 -43.77 -7.69
N PRO A 10 -13.95 -42.92 -7.05
CA PRO A 10 -14.13 -41.46 -7.08
C PRO A 10 -13.63 -40.82 -8.39
N PRO A 11 -14.17 -39.64 -8.78
CA PRO A 11 -13.98 -39.09 -10.12
C PRO A 11 -12.59 -38.49 -10.39
N ARG A 12 -12.10 -38.77 -11.60
CA ARG A 12 -10.88 -38.26 -12.23
C ARG A 12 -10.89 -36.73 -12.34
N ARG A 13 -9.88 -36.06 -11.76
CA ARG A 13 -9.56 -34.65 -12.04
C ARG A 13 -9.01 -34.54 -13.46
N ARG A 14 -9.72 -33.81 -14.33
CA ARG A 14 -9.24 -33.44 -15.67
C ARG A 14 -8.31 -32.24 -15.54
N SER A 15 -7.04 -32.47 -15.84
CA SER A 15 -6.06 -31.45 -16.20
C SER A 15 -6.24 -31.11 -17.67
N LEU A 16 -6.51 -29.84 -18.00
CA LEU A 16 -6.18 -29.26 -19.29
C LEU A 16 -5.72 -27.82 -19.11
N ALA A 17 -4.58 -27.57 -19.72
CA ALA A 17 -3.80 -26.35 -19.75
C ALA A 17 -4.45 -25.26 -20.64
N GLY A 18 -3.97 -24.03 -20.44
CA GLY A 18 -3.71 -23.10 -21.54
C GLY A 18 -4.86 -22.19 -21.98
N ALA A 19 -4.88 -20.98 -21.42
CA ALA A 19 -5.31 -19.77 -22.13
C ALA A 19 -4.65 -18.55 -21.48
N LEU A 20 -3.40 -18.28 -21.88
CA LEU A 20 -2.72 -17.01 -21.68
C LEU A 20 -2.99 -16.14 -22.92
N LEU A 21 -3.69 -15.03 -22.73
CA LEU A 21 -3.72 -13.91 -23.68
C LEU A 21 -3.78 -12.59 -22.89
N PRO A 22 -3.32 -11.49 -23.50
CA PRO A 22 -2.26 -10.66 -22.95
C PRO A 22 -2.79 -9.38 -22.33
N PHE A 23 -2.15 -8.90 -21.27
CA PHE A 23 -2.38 -7.54 -20.79
C PHE A 23 -1.30 -6.60 -21.32
N LEU A 24 -1.76 -5.65 -22.12
CA LEU A 24 -1.04 -4.55 -22.73
C LEU A 24 -0.39 -3.68 -21.65
N LEU A 25 0.95 -3.71 -21.59
CA LEU A 25 1.74 -2.69 -20.91
C LEU A 25 1.96 -1.54 -21.90
N ARG A 26 1.14 -0.50 -21.80
CA ARG A 26 1.37 0.75 -22.53
C ARG A 26 2.38 1.59 -21.74
N SER A 27 3.62 1.45 -22.19
CA SER A 27 4.64 2.50 -22.34
C SER A 27 4.41 3.87 -21.69
N GLY A 28 5.44 4.30 -20.96
CA GLY A 28 5.81 5.71 -20.91
C GLY A 28 6.48 6.11 -19.61
N LEU A 29 7.80 5.94 -19.53
CA LEU A 29 8.72 6.87 -18.84
C LEU A 29 10.15 6.44 -19.17
N ARG A 30 10.66 6.99 -20.27
CA ARG A 30 12.11 7.02 -20.53
C ARG A 30 12.71 8.12 -19.68
N SER A 31 13.84 7.78 -19.07
CA SER A 31 15.05 8.56 -18.82
C SER A 31 14.96 10.07 -19.00
N LEU A 32 15.44 10.83 -17.99
CA LEU A 32 16.21 12.08 -18.14
C LEU A 32 16.50 12.66 -16.74
N TRP A 33 17.57 12.20 -16.09
CA TRP A 33 18.40 13.08 -15.24
C TRP A 33 19.78 13.12 -15.90
N SER A 34 19.87 13.94 -16.94
CA SER A 34 21.13 14.40 -17.51
C SER A 34 21.55 15.64 -16.73
N PHE A 35 22.56 15.52 -15.88
CA PHE A 35 23.27 16.70 -15.38
C PHE A 35 24.32 17.07 -16.43
N SER A 36 23.93 17.95 -17.35
CA SER A 36 24.84 18.47 -18.37
C SER A 36 25.77 19.49 -17.73
N SER A 37 27.02 19.10 -17.49
CA SER A 37 28.14 20.02 -17.35
C SER A 37 28.67 20.29 -18.76
N SER A 38 28.32 21.43 -19.33
CA SER A 38 28.98 21.96 -20.52
C SER A 38 29.70 23.23 -20.16
N SER A 39 31.02 23.16 -20.25
CA SER A 39 31.96 24.26 -20.16
C SER A 39 31.64 25.34 -21.20
N SER A 40 31.74 26.60 -20.80
CA SER A 40 32.02 27.71 -21.70
C SER A 40 33.28 28.43 -21.22
N SER A 41 34.29 28.37 -22.07
CA SER A 41 35.55 29.11 -22.01
C SER A 41 35.42 30.48 -22.69
N SER A 42 36.37 31.37 -22.36
CA SER A 42 36.72 32.68 -22.97
C SER A 42 35.88 33.87 -22.44
N CYS A 43 36.40 35.09 -22.24
CA CYS A 43 37.65 35.78 -22.64
C CYS A 43 37.79 37.09 -21.81
N PHE A 44 38.86 37.87 -22.08
CA PHE A 44 39.21 39.25 -21.65
C PHE A 44 40.05 39.37 -20.36
N ASP A 45 41.15 40.13 -20.28
CA ASP A 45 42.08 40.72 -21.26
C ASP A 45 43.32 41.21 -20.46
N ALA A 46 44.45 41.40 -21.14
CA ALA A 46 45.71 41.86 -20.55
C ALA A 46 45.77 43.39 -20.36
N ASP A 47 46.36 43.84 -19.22
CA ASP A 47 47.21 45.03 -18.92
C ASP A 47 46.77 46.46 -19.38
N PRO A 48 47.16 47.61 -18.73
CA PRO A 48 48.51 47.87 -18.21
C PRO A 48 48.70 48.82 -16.99
N ASP A 49 49.96 48.82 -16.53
CA ASP A 49 50.79 49.91 -15.98
C ASP A 49 50.52 50.63 -14.64
N SER A 50 51.64 50.69 -13.91
CA SER A 50 52.22 51.83 -13.16
C SER A 50 52.09 51.92 -11.63
N SER A 51 53.23 51.63 -11.01
CA SER A 51 53.90 52.39 -9.94
C SER A 51 53.48 52.24 -8.46
N ALA A 52 54.52 51.82 -7.71
CA ALA A 52 54.94 52.33 -6.40
C ALA A 52 54.29 51.81 -5.10
N ALA A 53 55.19 51.23 -4.30
CA ALA A 53 55.40 51.52 -2.88
C ALA A 53 54.51 50.83 -1.83
N SER A 54 55.14 49.83 -1.22
CA SER A 54 55.37 49.70 0.24
C SER A 54 54.22 49.39 1.20
N SER A 55 54.61 48.56 2.17
CA SER A 55 54.12 48.45 3.55
C SER A 55 52.83 47.68 3.84
N ALA A 56 53.06 46.47 4.38
CA ALA A 56 52.50 45.97 5.63
C ALA A 56 51.00 46.18 5.91
N ALA A 57 50.20 45.15 5.64
CA ALA A 57 48.98 44.88 6.40
C ALA A 57 48.67 43.38 6.40
N SER A 58 48.42 42.85 7.61
CA SER A 58 48.12 41.47 7.98
C SER A 58 47.11 40.75 7.04
N SER A 59 47.51 39.64 6.42
CA SER A 59 46.62 38.79 5.63
C SER A 59 45.84 37.80 6.53
N ARG A 60 44.65 38.22 6.94
CA ARG A 60 43.57 37.32 7.38
C ARG A 60 42.97 36.63 6.16
N GLN A 61 43.12 35.31 6.02
CA GLN A 61 42.33 34.38 5.17
C GLN A 61 42.96 32.98 5.31
N SER A 62 42.29 31.83 5.49
CA SER A 62 40.87 31.46 5.51
C SER A 62 40.73 30.21 6.39
N HIS A 63 39.91 30.25 7.44
CA HIS A 63 39.61 29.08 8.30
C HIS A 63 38.35 28.24 7.96
N PRO A 64 37.52 28.48 6.92
CA PRO A 64 36.31 27.68 6.68
C PRO A 64 36.61 26.27 6.14
N LYS A 65 37.69 26.10 5.39
CA LYS A 65 38.08 24.81 4.77
C LYS A 65 38.55 23.76 5.79
N LYS A 66 39.10 24.19 6.94
CA LYS A 66 39.52 23.28 8.02
C LYS A 66 38.32 22.72 8.78
N LEU A 67 37.28 23.53 9.01
CA LEU A 67 36.05 23.06 9.64
C LEU A 67 35.29 22.07 8.75
N SER A 68 35.17 22.37 7.45
CA SER A 68 34.55 21.43 6.50
C SER A 68 35.29 20.09 6.43
N HIS A 69 36.62 20.12 6.39
CA HIS A 69 37.45 18.89 6.39
C HIS A 69 37.34 18.09 7.70
N ARG A 70 37.12 18.76 8.84
CA ARG A 70 36.90 18.09 10.13
C ARG A 70 35.52 17.46 10.19
N LEU A 71 34.48 18.15 9.70
CA LEU A 71 33.13 17.60 9.63
C LEU A 71 33.07 16.42 8.66
N SER A 72 33.70 16.53 7.49
CA SER A 72 33.77 15.41 6.54
C SER A 72 34.52 14.22 7.14
N ALA A 73 35.68 14.42 7.78
CA ALA A 73 36.42 13.34 8.41
C ALA A 73 35.64 12.63 9.54
N VAL A 74 34.84 13.37 10.31
CA VAL A 74 33.96 12.79 11.34
C VAL A 74 32.82 12.00 10.70
N ILE A 75 32.21 12.51 9.63
CA ILE A 75 31.15 11.81 8.88
C ILE A 75 31.69 10.53 8.24
N ASP A 76 32.86 10.58 7.61
CA ASP A 76 33.53 9.44 7.00
C ASP A 76 33.87 8.37 8.06
N ALA A 77 34.41 8.76 9.21
CA ALA A 77 34.70 7.83 10.30
C ALA A 77 33.44 7.17 10.89
N VAL A 78 32.31 7.87 10.92
CA VAL A 78 31.01 7.30 11.35
C VAL A 78 30.45 6.35 10.30
N ASN A 79 30.57 6.69 9.02
CA ASN A 79 30.15 5.84 7.91
C ASN A 79 31.02 4.58 7.80
N ASP A 80 32.33 4.69 8.01
CA ASP A 80 33.27 3.56 8.06
C ASP A 80 32.90 2.54 9.14
N ARG A 81 32.41 3.00 10.29
CA ARG A 81 31.94 2.08 11.35
C ARG A 81 30.71 1.26 10.94
N LYS A 82 29.87 1.79 10.06
CA LYS A 82 28.70 1.08 9.51
C LYS A 82 29.09 0.10 8.42
N LEU A 83 30.27 0.25 7.82
CA LEU A 83 30.76 -0.65 6.79
C LEU A 83 31.24 -1.98 7.38
N PRO A 84 31.12 -3.06 6.58
CA PRO A 84 31.89 -4.29 6.75
C PRO A 84 33.33 -4.07 7.23
N PRO A 85 33.87 -4.86 8.18
CA PRO A 85 35.29 -4.83 8.53
C PRO A 85 36.23 -4.92 7.32
N GLU A 86 35.85 -5.62 6.23
CA GLU A 86 36.64 -5.69 4.99
C GLU A 86 36.77 -4.35 4.24
N LEU A 87 35.88 -3.39 4.53
CA LEU A 87 35.81 -2.09 3.86
C LEU A 87 36.28 -0.91 4.72
N ARG A 88 36.61 -1.15 6.00
CA ARG A 88 37.04 -0.09 6.92
C ARG A 88 38.44 0.43 6.60
N GLY A 89 38.64 1.75 6.67
CA GLY A 89 39.96 2.38 6.47
C GLY A 89 40.41 2.46 5.02
N ARG A 90 39.57 2.04 4.07
CA ARG A 90 39.82 2.11 2.63
C ARG A 90 39.17 3.38 2.09
N SER A 91 39.67 4.55 2.53
CA SER A 91 39.11 5.88 2.26
C SER A 91 38.88 6.22 0.78
N ASN A 92 39.49 5.45 -0.13
CA ASN A 92 39.45 5.64 -1.58
C ASN A 92 38.97 4.39 -2.35
N ALA A 93 38.34 3.40 -1.71
CA ALA A 93 37.98 2.12 -2.34
C ALA A 93 36.47 1.83 -2.39
N ILE A 94 35.64 2.78 -1.95
CA ILE A 94 34.30 2.91 -2.50
C ILE A 94 34.42 3.98 -3.59
N ARG A 95 34.96 3.61 -4.75
CA ARG A 95 35.09 4.56 -5.88
C ARG A 95 33.77 4.68 -6.65
N SER A 96 32.91 3.67 -6.53
CA SER A 96 31.64 3.58 -7.24
C SER A 96 30.69 2.61 -6.55
N GLU A 97 29.40 2.74 -6.85
CA GLU A 97 28.32 1.83 -6.43
C GLU A 97 28.67 0.35 -6.67
N THR A 98 29.45 0.07 -7.71
CA THR A 98 29.95 -1.27 -8.08
C THR A 98 30.82 -1.92 -7.00
N ASP A 99 31.64 -1.15 -6.28
CA ASP A 99 32.53 -1.70 -5.25
C ASP A 99 31.72 -2.14 -4.03
N ILE A 100 30.68 -1.38 -3.68
CA ILE A 100 29.73 -1.74 -2.61
C ILE A 100 28.99 -3.02 -2.99
N VAL A 101 28.45 -3.08 -4.21
CA VAL A 101 27.76 -4.26 -4.72
C VAL A 101 28.67 -5.49 -4.66
N ASN A 102 29.92 -5.39 -5.12
CA ASN A 102 30.85 -6.52 -5.11
C ASN A 102 31.13 -7.06 -3.70
N VAL A 103 31.28 -6.19 -2.69
CA VAL A 103 31.46 -6.65 -1.31
C VAL A 103 30.18 -7.23 -0.71
N VAL A 104 29.03 -6.63 -1.02
CA VAL A 104 27.73 -7.18 -0.61
C VAL A 104 27.54 -8.57 -1.22
N GLU A 105 27.82 -8.75 -2.50
CA GLU A 105 27.78 -10.05 -3.19
C GLU A 105 28.73 -11.05 -2.53
N GLN A 106 29.99 -10.70 -2.30
CA GLN A 106 30.94 -11.59 -1.61
C GLN A 106 30.44 -12.03 -0.23
N ARG A 107 29.81 -11.13 0.53
CA ARG A 107 29.20 -11.47 1.82
C ARG A 107 27.98 -12.37 1.69
N ILE A 108 27.14 -12.14 0.69
CA ILE A 108 25.99 -13.01 0.42
C ILE A 108 26.50 -14.42 0.05
N TRP A 109 27.52 -14.52 -0.80
CA TRP A 109 28.16 -15.79 -1.16
C TRP A 109 28.74 -16.51 0.07
N HIS A 110 29.54 -15.84 0.88
CA HIS A 110 30.07 -16.43 2.11
C HIS A 110 28.94 -16.86 3.07
N ALA A 111 27.89 -16.05 3.23
CA ALA A 111 26.75 -16.41 4.06
C ALA A 111 25.92 -17.59 3.49
N MET A 112 25.91 -17.76 2.16
CA MET A 112 25.33 -18.94 1.51
C MET A 112 26.18 -20.19 1.75
N GLU A 113 27.52 -20.10 1.62
CA GLU A 113 28.46 -21.20 1.88
C GLU A 113 28.42 -21.65 3.36
N GLU A 114 28.37 -20.68 4.27
CA GLU A 114 28.26 -20.92 5.71
C GLU A 114 26.86 -21.41 6.13
N GLY A 115 25.91 -21.47 5.20
CA GLY A 115 24.55 -21.97 5.46
C GLY A 115 23.73 -21.07 6.38
N HIS A 116 24.08 -19.79 6.52
CA HIS A 116 23.34 -18.83 7.35
C HIS A 116 21.86 -18.70 6.92
N PHE A 117 21.57 -18.92 5.63
CA PHE A 117 20.21 -18.93 5.09
C PHE A 117 19.45 -20.23 5.32
N GLU A 118 20.11 -21.30 5.77
CA GLU A 118 19.48 -22.60 6.01
C GLU A 118 18.74 -22.67 7.34
N LYS A 119 19.25 -21.96 8.36
CA LYS A 119 18.69 -21.95 9.72
C LYS A 119 17.83 -20.72 9.99
N LEU A 120 17.15 -20.19 8.98
CA LEU A 120 16.25 -19.06 9.16
C LEU A 120 14.94 -19.50 9.84
N PRO A 121 14.43 -18.71 10.81
CA PRO A 121 13.13 -18.97 11.40
C PRO A 121 12.06 -18.89 10.31
N GLY A 122 11.36 -20.00 10.08
CA GLY A 122 10.30 -20.07 9.06
C GLY A 122 10.74 -20.56 7.68
N LYS A 123 12.01 -20.94 7.45
CA LYS A 123 12.43 -21.54 6.17
C LYS A 123 11.58 -22.78 5.87
N GLY A 124 10.96 -22.80 4.68
CA GLY A 124 10.12 -23.92 4.21
C GLY A 124 8.75 -24.04 4.88
N LYS A 125 8.42 -23.17 5.85
CA LYS A 125 7.07 -23.11 6.42
C LYS A 125 6.21 -22.13 5.60
N PRO A 126 4.91 -22.41 5.44
CA PRO A 126 4.00 -21.42 4.88
C PRO A 126 4.05 -20.15 5.73
N LEU A 127 4.08 -19.00 5.06
CA LEU A 127 4.10 -17.70 5.71
C LEU A 127 2.84 -17.55 6.57
N ASP A 128 3.02 -17.15 7.82
CA ASP A 128 1.89 -16.86 8.70
C ASP A 128 1.30 -15.49 8.35
N LEU A 129 0.18 -15.50 7.62
CA LEU A 129 -0.57 -14.31 7.26
C LEU A 129 -1.54 -13.86 8.36
N SER A 130 -1.55 -14.52 9.53
CA SER A 130 -2.54 -14.25 10.57
C SER A 130 -2.28 -12.98 11.37
N THR A 131 -1.04 -12.50 11.41
CA THR A 131 -0.64 -11.34 12.23
C THR A 131 -0.37 -10.15 11.34
N ASN A 132 -1.10 -9.06 11.56
CA ASN A 132 -0.87 -7.81 10.83
C ASN A 132 0.12 -6.93 11.59
N PRO A 133 1.37 -6.74 11.11
CA PRO A 133 2.37 -5.92 11.79
C PRO A 133 2.03 -4.41 11.80
N HIS A 134 1.03 -4.00 11.03
CA HIS A 134 0.56 -2.61 10.95
C HIS A 134 -0.71 -2.35 11.78
N ALA A 135 -1.29 -3.38 12.41
CA ALA A 135 -2.45 -3.22 13.28
C ALA A 135 -2.01 -2.92 14.72
N ASP A 136 -2.86 -2.20 15.46
CA ASP A 136 -2.69 -2.05 16.89
C ASP A 136 -2.76 -3.43 17.58
N PRO A 137 -1.85 -3.77 18.52
CA PRO A 137 -1.81 -5.10 19.13
C PRO A 137 -3.11 -5.54 19.81
N ALA A 138 -3.88 -4.58 20.36
CA ALA A 138 -5.17 -4.87 20.98
C ALA A 138 -6.23 -5.21 19.91
N GLU A 139 -6.31 -4.43 18.84
CA GLU A 139 -7.21 -4.67 17.71
C GLU A 139 -6.90 -5.99 16.98
N ASP A 140 -5.61 -6.28 16.73
CA ASP A 140 -5.17 -7.53 16.10
C ASP A 140 -5.59 -8.75 16.94
N THR A 141 -5.44 -8.66 18.26
CA THR A 141 -5.86 -9.72 19.18
C THR A 141 -7.38 -9.91 19.17
N LEU A 142 -8.16 -8.83 19.15
CA LEU A 142 -9.61 -8.88 19.03
C LEU A 142 -10.04 -9.57 17.73
N TYR A 143 -9.52 -9.15 16.58
CA TYR A 143 -9.86 -9.73 15.27
C TYR A 143 -9.42 -11.20 15.16
N ARG A 144 -8.32 -11.57 15.80
CA ARG A 144 -7.85 -12.96 15.88
C ARG A 144 -8.78 -13.84 16.73
N ILE A 145 -9.28 -13.34 17.85
CA ILE A 145 -10.27 -14.07 18.68
C ILE A 145 -11.57 -14.25 17.90
N LEU A 146 -12.07 -13.17 17.27
CA LEU A 146 -13.29 -13.21 16.46
C LEU A 146 -13.18 -14.22 15.31
N SER A 147 -12.11 -14.15 14.53
CA SER A 147 -11.88 -15.07 13.40
C SER A 147 -11.72 -16.53 13.82
N ARG A 148 -11.05 -16.81 14.94
CA ARG A 148 -10.97 -18.18 15.50
C ARG A 148 -12.35 -18.73 15.88
N ASN A 149 -13.24 -17.87 16.36
CA ASN A 149 -14.63 -18.25 16.70
C ASN A 149 -15.57 -18.23 15.48
N GLY A 150 -15.08 -17.85 14.29
CA GLY A 150 -15.91 -17.67 13.10
C GLY A 150 -16.88 -16.48 13.19
N CYS A 151 -16.66 -15.56 14.13
CA CYS A 151 -17.47 -14.36 14.32
C CYS A 151 -16.85 -13.19 13.55
N ALA A 152 -17.71 -12.28 13.06
CA ALA A 152 -17.25 -11.08 12.39
C ALA A 152 -17.29 -9.88 13.35
N PRO A 153 -16.51 -8.82 13.10
CA PRO A 153 -16.65 -7.56 13.83
C PRO A 153 -18.07 -6.97 13.69
N GLU A 154 -18.54 -6.26 14.73
CA GLU A 154 -19.89 -5.67 14.78
C GLU A 154 -20.24 -4.90 13.49
N TRP A 155 -19.32 -4.08 12.98
CA TRP A 155 -19.55 -3.29 11.78
C TRP A 155 -19.73 -4.15 10.51
N VAL A 156 -19.11 -5.33 10.42
CA VAL A 156 -19.31 -6.26 9.29
C VAL A 156 -20.71 -6.85 9.33
N GLU A 157 -21.16 -7.26 10.51
CA GLU A 157 -22.50 -7.81 10.72
C GLU A 157 -23.56 -6.76 10.43
N LEU A 158 -23.35 -5.54 10.93
CA LEU A 158 -24.25 -4.42 10.75
C LEU A 158 -24.33 -3.98 9.28
N ASN A 159 -23.22 -4.03 8.51
CA ASN A 159 -23.23 -3.82 7.06
C ASN A 159 -24.07 -4.89 6.33
N LYS A 160 -23.92 -6.16 6.72
CA LYS A 160 -24.73 -7.26 6.15
C LYS A 160 -26.22 -7.04 6.43
N GLU A 161 -26.55 -6.63 7.65
CA GLU A 161 -27.93 -6.31 8.05
C GLU A 161 -28.49 -5.14 7.24
N ILE A 162 -27.76 -4.03 7.13
CA ILE A 162 -28.16 -2.86 6.33
C ILE A 162 -28.43 -3.27 4.89
N ARG A 163 -27.51 -4.02 4.27
CA ARG A 163 -27.66 -4.46 2.87
C ARG A 163 -28.90 -5.35 2.68
N GLY A 164 -29.18 -6.23 3.63
CA GLY A 164 -30.40 -7.05 3.65
C GLY A 164 -31.66 -6.17 3.71
N LYS A 165 -31.75 -5.28 4.70
CA LYS A 165 -32.88 -4.35 4.86
C LYS A 165 -33.10 -3.47 3.64
N ILE A 166 -32.03 -2.98 3.02
CA ILE A 166 -32.12 -2.18 1.78
C ILE A 166 -32.72 -3.02 0.64
N ALA A 167 -32.31 -4.28 0.49
CA ALA A 167 -32.82 -5.15 -0.56
C ALA A 167 -34.31 -5.46 -0.37
N GLU A 168 -34.72 -5.77 0.87
CA GLU A 168 -36.12 -5.98 1.25
C GLU A 168 -36.96 -4.72 1.07
N TRP A 169 -36.45 -3.58 1.50
CA TRP A 169 -37.13 -2.29 1.32
C TRP A 169 -37.31 -1.95 -0.17
N ARG A 170 -36.29 -2.21 -1.01
CA ARG A 170 -36.38 -1.99 -2.47
C ARG A 170 -37.37 -2.93 -3.14
N SER A 171 -37.45 -4.19 -2.71
CA SER A 171 -38.44 -5.14 -3.28
C SER A 171 -39.86 -4.76 -2.84
N ALA A 172 -40.04 -4.33 -1.59
CA ALA A 172 -41.31 -3.80 -1.09
C ALA A 172 -41.74 -2.53 -1.84
N LEU A 173 -40.79 -1.60 -2.08
CA LEU A 173 -41.03 -0.38 -2.86
C LEU A 173 -41.47 -0.71 -4.30
N LYS A 174 -40.76 -1.61 -4.98
CA LYS A 174 -41.15 -2.07 -6.33
C LYS A 174 -42.54 -2.72 -6.34
N GLY A 175 -42.85 -3.54 -5.34
CA GLY A 175 -44.16 -4.16 -5.19
C GLY A 175 -45.28 -3.14 -4.96
N ALA A 176 -45.06 -2.15 -4.10
CA ALA A 176 -46.00 -1.06 -3.86
C ALA A 176 -46.18 -0.18 -5.11
N TRP A 177 -45.09 0.09 -5.84
CA TRP A 177 -45.12 0.86 -7.09
C TRP A 177 -45.95 0.16 -8.17
N ALA A 178 -45.80 -1.16 -8.33
CA ALA A 178 -46.61 -1.94 -9.26
C ALA A 178 -48.11 -1.99 -8.87
N ARG A 179 -48.43 -1.92 -7.58
CA ARG A 179 -49.82 -1.86 -7.10
C ARG A 179 -50.45 -0.48 -7.25
N ARG A 180 -49.64 0.58 -7.32
CA ARG A 180 -50.08 1.96 -7.50
C ARG A 180 -50.80 2.18 -8.83
N SER A 181 -50.38 1.49 -9.90
CA SER A 181 -51.03 1.62 -11.22
C SER A 181 -52.44 1.02 -11.27
N TYR A 182 -52.85 0.21 -10.29
CA TYR A 182 -54.13 -0.49 -10.28
C TYR A 182 -55.10 -0.11 -9.15
N ASN A 183 -54.64 0.53 -8.06
CA ASN A 183 -55.47 0.82 -6.87
C ASN A 183 -55.69 2.32 -6.61
N GLU A 184 -56.82 2.64 -5.97
CA GLU A 184 -57.17 3.94 -5.38
C GLU A 184 -55.97 4.55 -4.61
N GLY A 185 -55.67 5.83 -4.83
CA GLY A 185 -54.48 6.51 -4.30
C GLY A 185 -54.32 6.53 -2.76
N SER A 186 -55.34 6.13 -1.99
CA SER A 186 -55.28 6.02 -0.53
C SER A 186 -54.30 4.96 -0.05
N LYS A 187 -54.29 3.78 -0.68
CA LYS A 187 -53.42 2.65 -0.27
C LYS A 187 -51.94 2.94 -0.53
N TRP A 188 -51.65 3.68 -1.60
CA TRP A 188 -50.30 4.15 -1.92
C TRP A 188 -49.79 5.14 -0.87
N ARG A 189 -50.65 6.02 -0.33
CA ARG A 189 -50.25 6.98 0.71
C ARG A 189 -49.77 6.25 1.96
N GLU A 190 -50.56 5.30 2.46
CA GLU A 190 -50.20 4.47 3.62
C GLU A 190 -48.93 3.64 3.37
N ASP A 191 -48.85 2.94 2.23
CA ASP A 191 -47.65 2.18 1.83
C ASP A 191 -46.41 3.09 1.75
N SER A 192 -46.56 4.31 1.22
CA SER A 192 -45.45 5.27 1.10
C SER A 192 -44.97 5.81 2.45
N GLU A 193 -45.89 6.03 3.40
CA GLU A 193 -45.55 6.48 4.76
C GLU A 193 -44.83 5.36 5.53
N ALA A 194 -45.32 4.12 5.42
CA ALA A 194 -44.66 2.95 5.99
C ALA A 194 -43.26 2.74 5.41
N LEU A 195 -43.10 2.83 4.08
CA LEU A 195 -41.79 2.70 3.43
C LEU A 195 -40.84 3.85 3.80
N LYS A 196 -41.34 5.08 3.98
CA LYS A 196 -40.52 6.20 4.48
C LYS A 196 -40.08 5.98 5.92
N ALA A 197 -40.92 5.39 6.78
CA ALA A 197 -40.54 5.04 8.14
C ALA A 197 -39.45 3.96 8.16
N GLN A 198 -39.58 2.91 7.34
CA GLN A 198 -38.54 1.88 7.18
C GLN A 198 -37.22 2.47 6.65
N MET A 199 -37.28 3.39 5.68
CA MET A 199 -36.10 4.08 5.16
C MET A 199 -35.38 4.87 6.27
N ARG A 200 -36.11 5.53 7.18
CA ARG A 200 -35.51 6.23 8.32
C ARG A 200 -34.79 5.26 9.25
N GLU A 201 -35.39 4.11 9.57
CA GLU A 201 -34.73 3.08 10.39
C GLU A 201 -33.44 2.56 9.74
N ILE A 202 -33.45 2.35 8.42
CA ILE A 202 -32.24 1.98 7.67
C ILE A 202 -31.19 3.09 7.76
N ASN A 203 -31.59 4.35 7.62
CA ASN A 203 -30.66 5.48 7.71
C ASN A 203 -30.07 5.66 9.11
N ASP A 204 -30.82 5.38 10.17
CA ASP A 204 -30.31 5.39 11.54
C ASP A 204 -29.25 4.31 11.74
N LYS A 205 -29.46 3.12 11.16
CA LYS A 205 -28.43 2.06 11.14
C LYS A 205 -27.21 2.46 10.32
N VAL A 206 -27.39 3.11 9.17
CA VAL A 206 -26.28 3.62 8.36
C VAL A 206 -25.48 4.68 9.13
N LEU A 207 -26.15 5.54 9.91
CA LEU A 207 -25.48 6.50 10.78
C LEU A 207 -24.65 5.77 11.84
N ARG A 208 -25.24 4.79 12.55
CA ARG A 208 -24.53 3.97 13.53
C ARG A 208 -23.32 3.26 12.92
N TYR A 209 -23.47 2.68 11.73
CA TYR A 209 -22.39 2.08 10.95
C TYR A 209 -21.26 3.09 10.69
N ASN A 210 -21.59 4.28 10.21
CA ASN A 210 -20.60 5.32 9.88
C ASN A 210 -19.81 5.81 11.10
N LEU A 211 -20.38 5.70 12.30
CA LEU A 211 -19.72 6.09 13.55
C LEU A 211 -18.73 5.02 14.06
N ILE A 212 -18.97 3.75 13.77
CA ILE A 212 -18.12 2.64 14.26
C ILE A 212 -17.06 2.19 13.26
N VAL A 213 -17.20 2.58 11.99
CA VAL A 213 -16.37 2.08 10.89
C VAL A 213 -15.11 2.93 10.70
N PRO A 214 -13.94 2.31 10.44
CA PRO A 214 -12.74 3.04 10.06
C PRO A 214 -12.94 3.94 8.84
N PHE A 215 -12.21 5.05 8.78
CA PHE A 215 -12.34 6.02 7.70
C PHE A 215 -12.20 5.37 6.30
N GLY A 216 -12.96 5.86 5.33
CA GLY A 216 -12.96 5.34 3.95
C GLY A 216 -13.90 4.16 3.68
N ARG A 217 -14.56 3.60 4.69
CA ARG A 217 -15.55 2.50 4.55
C ARG A 217 -17.00 2.92 4.86
N GLN A 218 -17.24 4.22 5.01
CA GLN A 218 -18.55 4.81 5.31
C GLN A 218 -19.54 4.66 4.15
N MET A 219 -20.83 4.73 4.46
CA MET A 219 -21.95 4.55 3.53
C MET A 219 -22.83 5.80 3.49
N PHE A 220 -23.42 6.07 2.32
CA PHE A 220 -24.44 7.09 2.18
C PHE A 220 -25.82 6.54 2.55
N GLY A 221 -26.61 7.36 3.23
CA GLY A 221 -28.02 7.06 3.51
C GLY A 221 -28.88 7.05 2.24
N LEU A 222 -30.02 6.39 2.33
CA LEU A 222 -31.06 6.37 1.30
C LEU A 222 -31.81 7.70 1.27
N LYS A 223 -32.16 8.14 0.05
CA LYS A 223 -33.02 9.30 -0.20
C LYS A 223 -34.23 8.85 -1.01
N TRP A 224 -35.42 9.28 -0.59
CA TRP A 224 -36.68 8.87 -1.20
C TRP A 224 -36.74 9.22 -2.68
N GLU A 225 -36.52 10.50 -3.02
CA GLU A 225 -36.55 11.03 -4.40
C GLU A 225 -35.67 10.19 -5.34
N LYS A 226 -34.40 10.02 -4.97
CA LYS A 226 -33.42 9.25 -5.76
C LYS A 226 -33.80 7.79 -6.01
N GLU A 227 -34.63 7.19 -5.15
CA GLU A 227 -35.06 5.79 -5.33
C GLU A 227 -36.35 5.72 -6.16
N ILE A 228 -37.19 6.76 -6.14
CA ILE A 228 -38.34 6.91 -7.05
C ILE A 228 -37.86 7.19 -8.48
N ASP A 229 -36.88 8.08 -8.65
CA ASP A 229 -36.29 8.40 -9.97
C ASP A 229 -35.68 7.18 -10.68
N LYS A 230 -35.36 6.10 -9.94
CA LYS A 230 -34.86 4.83 -10.50
C LYS A 230 -35.95 3.90 -11.00
N LEU A 231 -37.21 4.17 -10.63
CA LEU A 231 -38.38 3.37 -10.95
C LEU A 231 -39.25 4.02 -12.05
N GLU A 232 -39.06 5.31 -12.29
CA GLU A 232 -39.57 6.05 -13.44
C GLU A 232 -38.74 5.76 -14.70
#